data_AF-A0A946CDB7-F1
#
_entry.id   AF-A0A946CDB7-F1
#
_cell.length_a   1.000
_cell.length_b   1.000
_cell.length_c   1.000
_cell.angle_alpha   90.00
_cell.angle_beta   90.00
_cell.angle_gamma   90.00
#
_symmetry.space_group_name_H-M   'P 1'
#
loop_
_entity.id
_entity.type
_entity.pdbx_description
1 polymer ?
#
loop_
_entity_poly.entity_id
_entity_poly.type
_entity_poly.pdbx_seq_one_letter_code
_entity_poly.pdbx_strand_id
1 'polypeptide(L)'
;MSISRSLISLFQQEKLPSQIEGDLITAVKEAVEKQAEADGIELVKNCRNHWKTVEPRIRENLGISPPDFEQETESLAGTRKRFMRRLGRSAKQAVTQLKIRGTIDLTIDSRRIVLRRYTTLFLILYTIAGILGGFGIATWPWVFIMMATGVLGLAAIYSKLSRKALCRDFMEGFKDLRHTFADSLESDYKDGVREFYLEYGGLFEIVRRRIADQKLLLEPRKERWNDLFLELKAVDQEL
;
A
#
# COMPACT_ATOMS: atom_id res chain seq x y z
N MET A 1 -2.34 17.03 -22.82
CA MET A 1 -2.06 16.03 -23.88
C MET A 1 -2.53 16.60 -25.20
N SER A 2 -1.62 16.79 -26.17
CA SER A 2 -1.95 17.34 -27.49
C SER A 2 -2.77 16.33 -28.31
N ILE A 3 -3.73 16.84 -29.08
CA ILE A 3 -4.64 16.06 -29.94
C ILE A 3 -3.85 15.15 -30.92
N SER A 4 -2.67 15.60 -31.34
CA SER A 4 -1.75 14.86 -32.21
C SER A 4 -1.27 13.53 -31.61
N ARG A 5 -0.90 13.49 -30.32
CA ARG A 5 -0.52 12.22 -29.66
C ARG A 5 -1.71 11.26 -29.53
N SER A 6 -2.91 11.79 -29.32
CA SER A 6 -4.13 10.98 -29.24
C SER A 6 -4.55 10.37 -30.59
N LEU A 7 -4.12 10.95 -31.70
CA LEU A 7 -4.38 10.42 -33.05
C LEU A 7 -3.37 9.33 -33.42
N ILE A 8 -2.10 9.49 -33.04
CA ILE A 8 -1.06 8.47 -33.25
C ILE A 8 -1.34 7.22 -32.39
N SER A 9 -1.82 7.40 -31.16
CA SER A 9 -2.18 6.32 -30.24
C SER A 9 -3.37 5.45 -30.67
N LEU A 10 -4.21 5.94 -31.60
CA LEU A 10 -5.31 5.17 -32.17
C LEU A 10 -4.83 4.05 -33.10
N PHE A 11 -3.70 4.27 -33.76
CA PHE A 11 -3.14 3.38 -34.77
C PHE A 11 -2.01 2.51 -34.22
N GLN A 12 -1.29 2.95 -33.20
CA GLN A 12 -0.32 2.11 -32.48
C GLN A 12 -0.99 1.39 -31.31
N GLN A 13 -0.66 0.11 -31.12
CA GLN A 13 -1.01 -0.69 -29.94
C GLN A 13 -0.23 -0.14 -28.73
N GLU A 14 -0.63 1.05 -28.30
CA GLU A 14 0.12 1.83 -27.32
C GLU A 14 0.09 1.15 -25.96
N LYS A 15 1.27 1.05 -25.33
CA LYS A 15 1.51 0.54 -23.96
C LYS A 15 0.89 1.40 -22.85
N LEU A 16 -0.04 2.29 -23.20
CA LEU A 16 -0.69 3.25 -22.31
C LEU A 16 -1.32 2.58 -21.07
N PRO A 17 -2.03 1.44 -21.19
CA PRO A 17 -2.57 0.73 -20.02
C PRO A 17 -1.47 0.28 -19.05
N SER A 18 -0.37 -0.27 -19.57
CA SER A 18 0.76 -0.72 -18.74
C SER A 18 1.54 0.43 -18.10
N GLN A 19 1.57 1.60 -18.74
CA GLN A 19 2.18 2.80 -18.15
C GLN A 19 1.31 3.33 -17.01
N ILE A 20 0.01 3.44 -17.21
CA ILE A 20 -0.93 3.87 -16.17
C ILE A 20 -0.89 2.91 -14.97
N GLU A 21 -0.84 1.60 -15.22
CA GLU A 21 -0.68 0.60 -14.15
C GLU A 21 0.65 0.77 -13.42
N GLY A 22 1.76 0.96 -14.15
CA GLY A 22 3.09 1.17 -13.55
C GLY A 22 3.15 2.43 -12.69
N ASP A 23 2.57 3.53 -13.17
CA ASP A 23 2.50 4.80 -12.44
C ASP A 23 1.63 4.66 -11.18
N LEU A 24 0.49 3.98 -11.29
CA LEU A 24 -0.39 3.70 -10.16
C LEU A 24 0.28 2.82 -9.10
N ILE A 25 0.95 1.74 -9.52
CA ILE A 25 1.71 0.87 -8.62
C ILE A 25 2.77 1.67 -7.87
N THR A 26 3.47 2.55 -8.58
CA THR A 26 4.54 3.38 -8.00
C THR A 26 3.97 4.37 -6.99
N ALA A 27 2.89 5.07 -7.36
CA ALA A 27 2.23 6.03 -6.48
C ALA A 27 1.65 5.37 -5.22
N VAL A 28 1.00 4.22 -5.35
CA VAL A 28 0.45 3.47 -4.20
C VAL A 28 1.57 2.96 -3.30
N LYS A 29 2.65 2.42 -3.88
CA LYS A 29 3.83 1.98 -3.12
C LYS A 29 4.42 3.14 -2.30
N GLU A 30 4.68 4.28 -2.94
CA GLU A 30 5.25 5.45 -2.27
C GLU A 30 4.34 5.97 -1.15
N ALA A 31 3.03 6.01 -1.38
CA ALA A 31 2.06 6.41 -0.36
C ALA A 31 2.05 5.47 0.85
N VAL A 32 2.07 4.15 0.61
CA VAL A 32 2.12 3.14 1.68
C VAL A 32 3.46 3.18 2.42
N GLU A 33 4.58 3.30 1.71
CA GLU A 33 5.90 3.42 2.35
C GLU A 33 5.99 4.66 3.25
N LYS A 34 5.44 5.80 2.81
CA LYS A 34 5.38 7.03 3.60
C LYS A 34 4.50 6.88 4.84
N GLN A 35 3.35 6.23 4.72
CA GLN A 35 2.49 5.96 5.88
C GLN A 35 3.17 4.99 6.85
N ALA A 36 3.78 3.92 6.35
CA ALA A 36 4.50 2.94 7.15
C ALA A 36 5.70 3.56 7.89
N GLU A 37 6.36 4.55 7.30
CA GLU A 37 7.41 5.33 7.96
C GLU A 37 6.86 6.12 9.14
N ALA A 38 5.74 6.82 8.96
CA ALA A 38 5.09 7.59 10.03
C ALA A 38 4.65 6.67 11.18
N ASP A 39 3.97 5.56 10.86
CA ASP A 39 3.53 4.57 11.84
C ASP A 39 4.74 3.95 12.58
N GLY A 40 5.83 3.64 11.86
CA GLY A 40 7.06 3.11 12.44
C GLY A 40 7.73 4.09 13.41
N ILE A 41 7.72 5.39 13.12
CA ILE A 41 8.21 6.43 14.05
C ILE A 41 7.33 6.48 15.31
N GLU A 42 6.01 6.38 15.16
CA GLU A 42 5.08 6.37 16.27
C GLU A 42 5.27 5.13 17.17
N LEU A 43 5.46 3.95 16.59
CA LEU A 43 5.73 2.72 17.33
C LEU A 43 7.01 2.83 18.17
N VAL A 44 8.10 3.34 17.59
CA VAL A 44 9.35 3.57 18.33
C VAL A 44 9.15 4.58 19.45
N LYS A 45 8.40 5.66 19.21
CA LYS A 45 8.06 6.65 20.24
C LYS A 45 7.25 6.03 21.38
N ASN A 46 6.29 5.17 21.08
CA ASN A 46 5.48 4.47 22.07
C ASN A 46 6.35 3.50 22.91
N CYS A 47 7.23 2.74 22.27
CA CYS A 47 8.19 1.87 22.95
C CYS A 47 9.13 2.66 23.87
N ARG A 48 9.62 3.82 23.40
CA ARG A 48 10.48 4.72 24.19
C ARG A 48 9.76 5.30 25.40
N ASN A 49 8.51 5.75 25.20
CA ASN A 49 7.69 6.27 26.28
C ASN A 49 7.42 5.19 27.33
N HIS A 50 7.12 3.97 26.90
CA HIS A 50 6.95 2.86 27.82
C HIS A 50 8.26 2.53 28.56
N TRP A 51 9.39 2.47 27.85
CA TRP A 51 10.69 2.20 28.46
C TRP A 51 11.03 3.19 29.57
N LYS A 52 10.81 4.50 29.36
CA LYS A 52 11.00 5.53 30.40
C LYS A 52 10.22 5.29 31.69
N THR A 53 9.08 4.61 31.61
CA THR A 53 8.28 4.26 32.80
C THR A 53 8.77 2.99 33.49
N VAL A 54 9.40 2.08 32.74
CA VAL A 54 9.80 0.75 33.24
C VAL A 54 11.25 0.73 33.70
N GLU A 55 12.14 1.48 33.04
CA GLU A 55 13.54 1.65 33.39
C GLU A 55 13.77 1.97 34.89
N PRO A 56 13.11 3.00 35.48
CA PRO A 56 13.30 3.30 36.91
C PRO A 56 12.84 2.15 37.80
N ARG A 57 11.76 1.44 37.42
CA ARG A 57 11.24 0.30 38.19
C ARG A 57 12.17 -0.90 38.14
N ILE A 58 12.84 -1.14 37.01
CA ILE A 58 13.87 -2.17 36.89
C ILE A 58 15.05 -1.80 37.79
N ARG A 59 15.51 -0.55 37.72
CA ARG A 59 16.64 -0.08 38.51
C ARG A 59 16.37 -0.15 40.01
N GLU A 60 15.20 0.26 40.45
CA GLU A 60 14.78 0.27 41.85
C GLU A 60 14.54 -1.15 42.41
N ASN A 61 13.80 -2.00 41.69
CA ASN A 61 13.42 -3.32 42.22
C ASN A 61 14.47 -4.41 41.99
N LEU A 62 15.26 -4.34 40.91
CA LEU A 62 16.23 -5.38 40.55
C LEU A 62 17.68 -4.97 40.78
N GLY A 63 17.96 -3.67 40.99
CA GLY A 63 19.31 -3.16 41.26
C GLY A 63 20.28 -3.32 40.08
N ILE A 64 19.77 -3.48 38.85
CA ILE A 64 20.57 -3.61 37.63
C ILE A 64 20.57 -2.28 36.88
N SER A 65 21.69 -1.93 36.25
CA SER A 65 21.71 -0.91 35.18
C SER A 65 21.07 -1.50 33.91
N PRO A 66 19.85 -1.08 33.53
CA PRO A 66 19.22 -1.56 32.31
C PRO A 66 20.04 -1.12 31.07
N PRO A 67 19.95 -1.84 29.95
CA PRO A 67 20.58 -1.45 28.70
C PRO A 67 20.04 -0.10 28.22
N ASP A 68 20.88 0.69 27.56
CA ASP A 68 20.48 1.97 26.99
C ASP A 68 19.57 1.74 25.77
N PHE A 69 18.36 2.31 25.85
CA PHE A 69 17.37 2.22 24.79
C PHE A 69 17.89 2.81 23.48
N GLU A 70 18.69 3.89 23.53
CA GLU A 70 19.18 4.55 22.32
C GLU A 70 20.23 3.69 21.59
N GLN A 71 21.08 2.95 22.30
CA GLN A 71 22.06 2.05 21.70
C GLN A 71 21.40 0.89 20.97
N GLU A 72 20.32 0.36 21.53
CA GLU A 72 19.52 -0.71 20.93
C GLU A 72 18.55 -0.19 19.85
N THR A 73 18.27 1.12 19.79
CA THR A 73 17.41 1.69 18.72
C THR A 73 18.00 1.62 17.33
N GLU A 74 19.31 1.35 17.17
CA GLU A 74 19.87 1.02 15.85
C GLU A 74 19.23 -0.25 15.27
N SER A 75 18.90 -1.24 16.12
CA SER A 75 18.18 -2.45 15.71
C SER A 75 16.75 -2.12 15.26
N LEU A 76 16.04 -1.28 16.03
CA LEU A 76 14.69 -0.79 15.72
C LEU A 76 14.66 0.05 14.43
N ALA A 77 15.71 0.80 14.13
CA ALA A 77 15.86 1.54 12.87
C ALA A 77 16.01 0.60 11.67
N GLY A 78 16.70 -0.53 11.85
CA GLY A 78 16.77 -1.62 10.88
C GLY A 78 15.39 -2.24 10.62
N THR A 79 14.64 -2.53 11.69
CA THR A 79 13.29 -3.10 11.61
C THR A 79 12.28 -2.16 11.00
N ARG A 80 12.38 -0.86 11.27
CA ARG A 80 11.60 0.17 10.57
C ARG A 80 11.83 0.15 9.05
N LYS A 81 13.08 0.06 8.60
CA LYS A 81 13.38 -0.05 7.17
C LYS A 81 12.84 -1.35 6.56
N ARG A 82 12.91 -2.47 7.29
CA ARG A 82 12.35 -3.76 6.86
C ARG A 82 10.82 -3.70 6.76
N PHE A 83 10.16 -3.13 7.76
CA PHE A 83 8.72 -2.91 7.81
C PHE A 83 8.22 -2.10 6.61
N MET A 84 8.82 -0.93 6.37
CA MET A 84 8.48 -0.06 5.23
C MET A 84 8.64 -0.80 3.89
N ARG A 85 9.78 -1.48 3.68
CA ARG A 85 10.02 -2.24 2.43
C ARG A 85 9.07 -3.43 2.26
N ARG A 86 8.69 -4.09 3.34
CA ARG A 86 7.75 -5.23 3.31
C ARG A 86 6.36 -4.72 2.90
N LEU A 87 5.84 -3.69 3.57
CA LEU A 87 4.56 -3.07 3.22
C LEU A 87 4.55 -2.49 1.80
N GLY A 88 5.62 -1.84 1.36
CA GLY A 88 5.73 -1.36 -0.03
C GLY A 88 5.69 -2.48 -1.07
N ARG A 89 6.30 -3.64 -0.77
CA ARG A 89 6.26 -4.81 -1.65
C ARG A 89 4.87 -5.44 -1.68
N SER A 90 4.23 -5.58 -0.52
CA SER A 90 2.88 -6.14 -0.40
C SER A 90 1.84 -5.25 -1.05
N ALA A 91 1.95 -3.93 -0.91
CA ALA A 91 1.11 -2.97 -1.60
C ALA A 91 1.23 -3.12 -3.13
N LYS A 92 2.45 -3.28 -3.66
CA LYS A 92 2.66 -3.57 -5.09
C LYS A 92 1.97 -4.87 -5.50
N GLN A 93 2.13 -5.94 -4.73
CA GLN A 93 1.51 -7.24 -5.03
C GLN A 93 -0.01 -7.15 -5.00
N ALA A 94 -0.57 -6.48 -4.01
CA ALA A 94 -2.01 -6.24 -3.90
C ALA A 94 -2.55 -5.50 -5.12
N VAL A 95 -1.92 -4.40 -5.55
CA VAL A 95 -2.34 -3.66 -6.75
C VAL A 95 -2.28 -4.53 -8.01
N THR A 96 -1.27 -5.40 -8.15
CA THR A 96 -1.22 -6.33 -9.29
C THR A 96 -2.31 -7.41 -9.23
N GLN A 97 -2.67 -7.88 -8.04
CA GLN A 97 -3.72 -8.89 -7.85
C GLN A 97 -5.13 -8.34 -8.07
N LEU A 98 -5.33 -7.03 -7.90
CA LEU A 98 -6.61 -6.36 -8.14
C LEU A 98 -7.07 -6.40 -9.62
N LYS A 99 -6.29 -7.01 -10.54
CA LYS A 99 -6.60 -7.17 -11.97
C LYS A 99 -7.02 -5.87 -12.66
N ILE A 100 -6.56 -4.74 -12.13
CA ILE A 100 -6.86 -3.39 -12.61
C ILE A 100 -6.53 -3.26 -14.11
N ARG A 101 -5.49 -3.96 -14.56
CA ARG A 101 -5.09 -4.05 -15.97
C ARG A 101 -6.20 -4.57 -16.89
N GLY A 102 -6.91 -5.64 -16.52
CA GLY A 102 -7.93 -6.23 -17.38
C GLY A 102 -9.13 -5.31 -17.62
N THR A 103 -9.56 -4.61 -16.57
CA THR A 103 -10.62 -3.60 -16.66
C THR A 103 -10.17 -2.34 -17.43
N ILE A 104 -8.93 -1.90 -17.26
CA ILE A 104 -8.37 -0.77 -18.02
C ILE A 104 -8.23 -1.13 -19.51
N ASP A 105 -7.71 -2.32 -19.83
CA ASP A 105 -7.54 -2.79 -21.20
C ASP A 105 -8.89 -2.87 -21.93
N LEU A 106 -9.91 -3.50 -21.31
CA LEU A 106 -11.25 -3.61 -21.90
C LEU A 106 -11.90 -2.24 -22.17
N THR A 107 -11.80 -1.31 -21.22
CA THR A 107 -12.39 0.02 -21.36
C THR A 107 -11.66 0.88 -22.38
N ILE A 108 -10.32 0.80 -22.44
CA ILE A 108 -9.51 1.51 -23.45
C ILE A 108 -9.74 0.93 -24.84
N ASP A 109 -9.84 -0.39 -24.99
CA ASP A 109 -10.08 -1.04 -26.28
C ASP A 109 -11.46 -0.72 -26.83
N SER A 110 -12.50 -0.73 -25.98
CA SER A 110 -13.84 -0.28 -26.37
C SER A 110 -13.82 1.15 -26.93
N ARG A 111 -13.08 2.07 -26.29
CA ARG A 111 -12.91 3.44 -26.79
C ARG A 111 -12.14 3.50 -28.11
N ARG A 112 -11.07 2.73 -28.28
CA ARG A 112 -10.32 2.69 -29.55
C ARG A 112 -11.21 2.21 -30.69
N ILE A 113 -12.07 1.22 -30.46
CA ILE A 113 -13.02 0.73 -31.47
C ILE A 113 -13.99 1.85 -31.90
N VAL A 114 -14.60 2.53 -30.93
CA VAL A 114 -15.54 3.64 -31.22
C VAL A 114 -14.83 4.79 -31.94
N LEU A 115 -13.65 5.18 -31.47
CA LEU A 115 -12.90 6.29 -32.05
C LEU A 115 -12.36 5.95 -33.45
N ARG A 116 -11.92 4.70 -33.69
CA ARG A 116 -11.59 4.20 -35.04
C ARG A 116 -12.78 4.27 -35.98
N ARG A 117 -13.99 3.87 -35.54
CA ARG A 117 -15.21 4.01 -36.36
C ARG A 117 -15.45 5.46 -36.78
N TYR A 118 -15.33 6.41 -35.87
CA TYR A 118 -15.46 7.83 -36.20
C TYR A 118 -14.37 8.33 -37.16
N THR A 119 -13.11 7.91 -36.98
CA THR A 119 -12.02 8.25 -37.90
C THR A 119 -12.24 7.64 -39.29
N THR A 120 -12.68 6.39 -39.39
CA THR A 120 -13.00 5.75 -40.68
C THR A 120 -14.16 6.46 -41.38
N LEU A 121 -15.23 6.81 -40.64
CA LEU A 121 -16.34 7.58 -41.20
C LEU A 121 -15.90 8.96 -41.71
N PHE A 122 -15.05 9.65 -40.95
CA PHE A 122 -14.47 10.92 -41.38
C PHE A 122 -13.67 10.78 -42.68
N LEU A 123 -12.81 9.75 -42.77
CA LEU A 123 -12.01 9.49 -43.97
C LEU A 123 -12.88 9.15 -45.18
N ILE A 124 -13.94 8.35 -45.01
CA ILE A 124 -14.89 8.02 -46.09
C ILE A 124 -15.63 9.26 -46.59
N LEU A 125 -16.13 10.10 -45.67
CA LEU A 125 -16.81 11.35 -46.04
C LEU A 125 -15.86 12.29 -46.79
N TYR A 126 -14.60 12.36 -46.35
CA TYR A 126 -13.58 13.20 -46.97
C TYR A 126 -13.17 12.70 -48.37
N THR A 127 -13.04 11.38 -48.56
CA THR A 127 -12.73 10.81 -49.89
C THR A 127 -13.87 11.02 -50.87
N ILE A 128 -15.13 10.84 -50.44
CA ILE A 128 -16.31 11.10 -51.27
C ILE A 128 -16.39 12.59 -51.65
N ALA A 129 -16.13 13.50 -50.71
CA ALA A 129 -16.07 14.94 -50.99
C ALA A 129 -14.98 15.27 -52.03
N GLY A 130 -13.79 14.67 -51.90
CA GLY A 130 -12.68 14.84 -52.83
C GLY A 130 -13.00 14.35 -54.24
N ILE A 131 -13.61 13.17 -54.36
CA ILE A 131 -14.03 12.60 -55.65
C ILE A 131 -15.07 13.51 -56.32
N LEU A 132 -16.11 13.92 -55.60
CA LEU A 132 -17.18 14.80 -56.13
C LEU A 132 -16.66 16.19 -56.49
N GLY A 133 -15.68 16.72 -55.74
CA GLY A 133 -15.01 17.98 -56.06
C GLY A 133 -14.18 17.89 -57.34
N GLY A 134 -13.51 16.76 -57.56
CA GLY A 134 -12.77 16.48 -58.80
C GLY A 134 -13.67 16.37 -60.04
N PHE A 135 -14.92 15.93 -59.88
CA PHE A 135 -15.92 15.90 -60.96
C PHE A 135 -16.61 17.26 -61.22
N GLY A 136 -16.23 18.33 -60.52
CA GLY A 136 -16.71 19.70 -60.81
C GLY A 136 -18.14 20.02 -60.38
N ILE A 137 -18.77 19.17 -59.54
CA ILE A 137 -20.10 19.40 -59.00
C ILE A 137 -19.98 20.40 -57.83
N ALA A 138 -20.33 21.67 -58.04
CA ALA A 138 -19.96 22.76 -57.14
C ALA A 138 -20.58 22.73 -55.72
N THR A 139 -21.77 22.13 -55.54
CA THR A 139 -22.54 22.23 -54.27
C THR A 139 -22.38 21.04 -53.34
N TRP A 140 -22.26 19.83 -53.87
CA TRP A 140 -22.22 18.58 -53.09
C TRP A 140 -20.96 18.38 -52.21
N PRO A 141 -19.74 18.77 -52.63
CA PRO A 141 -18.52 18.60 -51.83
C PRO A 141 -18.57 19.36 -50.49
N TRP A 142 -19.17 20.56 -50.46
CA TRP A 142 -19.31 21.36 -49.25
C TRP A 142 -20.22 20.69 -48.20
N VAL A 143 -21.26 19.99 -48.63
CA VAL A 143 -22.15 19.23 -47.73
C VAL A 143 -21.38 18.11 -47.04
N PHE A 144 -20.57 17.36 -47.78
CA PHE A 144 -19.75 16.28 -47.22
C PHE A 144 -18.64 16.79 -46.29
N ILE A 145 -18.04 17.95 -46.61
CA ILE A 145 -17.04 18.59 -45.73
C ILE A 145 -17.68 19.04 -44.41
N MET A 146 -18.87 19.66 -44.46
CA MET A 146 -19.61 20.06 -43.24
C MET A 146 -20.04 18.86 -42.39
N MET A 147 -20.43 17.76 -43.04
CA MET A 147 -20.74 16.52 -42.33
C MET A 147 -19.49 15.92 -41.67
N ALA A 148 -18.34 15.94 -42.36
CA ALA A 148 -17.07 15.45 -41.84
C ALA A 148 -16.57 16.25 -40.62
N THR A 149 -16.66 17.59 -40.66
CA THR A 149 -16.35 18.44 -39.49
C THR A 149 -17.31 18.21 -38.33
N GLY A 150 -18.59 17.97 -38.60
CA GLY A 150 -19.57 17.56 -37.58
C GLY A 150 -19.18 16.26 -36.87
N VAL A 151 -18.75 15.25 -37.65
CA VAL A 151 -18.27 13.97 -37.11
C VAL A 151 -17.02 14.15 -36.23
N LEU A 152 -16.07 15.01 -36.62
CA LEU A 152 -14.90 15.34 -35.78
C LEU A 152 -15.31 16.06 -34.49
N GLY A 153 -16.28 16.98 -34.55
CA GLY A 153 -16.81 17.67 -33.39
C GLY A 153 -17.44 16.70 -32.39
N LEU A 154 -18.28 15.77 -32.87
CA LEU A 154 -18.87 14.72 -32.05
C LEU A 154 -17.82 13.78 -31.45
N ALA A 155 -16.82 13.37 -32.22
CA ALA A 155 -15.71 12.57 -31.72
C ALA A 155 -14.91 13.29 -30.62
N ALA A 156 -14.68 14.60 -30.77
CA ALA A 156 -14.00 15.42 -29.77
C ALA A 156 -14.82 15.52 -28.46
N ILE A 157 -16.14 15.76 -28.56
CA ILE A 157 -17.04 15.80 -27.41
C ILE A 157 -17.09 14.44 -26.71
N TYR A 158 -17.26 13.36 -27.48
CA TYR A 158 -17.23 11.99 -26.96
C TYR A 158 -15.92 11.67 -26.24
N SER A 159 -14.77 12.08 -26.80
CA SER A 159 -13.47 11.88 -26.17
C SER A 159 -13.36 12.53 -24.79
N LYS A 160 -13.93 13.74 -24.62
CA LYS A 160 -13.92 14.50 -23.37
C LYS A 160 -14.87 13.89 -22.33
N LEU A 161 -16.11 13.57 -22.73
CA LEU A 161 -17.10 12.96 -21.84
C LEU A 161 -16.64 11.58 -21.36
N SER A 162 -16.17 10.75 -22.30
CA SER A 162 -15.70 9.41 -22.01
C SER A 162 -14.47 9.41 -21.10
N ARG A 163 -13.58 10.42 -21.18
CA ARG A 163 -12.47 10.57 -20.22
C ARG A 163 -12.98 10.79 -18.79
N LYS A 164 -13.99 11.66 -18.61
CA LYS A 164 -14.56 11.92 -17.28
C LYS A 164 -15.27 10.70 -16.71
N ALA A 165 -16.06 10.01 -17.52
CA ALA A 165 -16.72 8.77 -17.13
C ALA A 165 -15.70 7.71 -16.69
N LEU A 166 -14.64 7.50 -17.48
CA LEU A 166 -13.62 6.50 -17.18
C LEU A 166 -12.85 6.80 -15.89
N CYS A 167 -12.51 8.07 -15.62
CA CYS A 167 -11.93 8.45 -14.34
C CYS A 167 -12.89 8.19 -13.17
N ARG A 168 -14.20 8.44 -13.34
CA ARG A 168 -15.20 8.20 -12.29
C ARG A 168 -15.37 6.71 -12.02
N ASP A 169 -15.59 5.92 -13.05
CA ASP A 169 -15.79 4.47 -12.95
C ASP A 169 -14.53 3.80 -12.36
N PHE A 170 -13.34 4.33 -12.70
CA PHE A 170 -12.08 3.90 -12.09
C PHE A 170 -12.01 4.23 -10.59
N MET A 171 -12.35 5.46 -10.18
CA MET A 171 -12.38 5.82 -8.76
C MET A 171 -13.38 4.98 -7.97
N GLU A 172 -14.53 4.67 -8.58
CA GLU A 172 -15.57 3.86 -7.94
C GLU A 172 -15.13 2.41 -7.77
N GLY A 173 -14.52 1.81 -8.81
CA GLY A 173 -13.87 0.51 -8.72
C GLY A 173 -12.74 0.49 -7.67
N PHE A 174 -11.92 1.55 -7.59
CA PHE A 174 -10.86 1.65 -6.59
C PHE A 174 -11.41 1.73 -5.16
N LYS A 175 -12.58 2.35 -4.97
CA LYS A 175 -13.26 2.43 -3.68
C LYS A 175 -13.75 1.06 -3.20
N ASP A 176 -14.28 0.25 -4.12
CA ASP A 176 -14.74 -1.11 -3.83
C ASP A 176 -13.55 -2.04 -3.48
N LEU A 177 -12.45 -1.88 -4.21
CA LEU A 177 -11.22 -2.65 -4.01
C LEU A 177 -10.42 -2.24 -2.77
N ARG A 178 -10.78 -1.15 -2.09
CA ARG A 178 -10.10 -0.65 -0.89
C ARG A 178 -10.12 -1.67 0.24
N HIS A 179 -11.22 -2.38 0.42
CA HIS A 179 -11.34 -3.41 1.47
C HIS A 179 -10.40 -4.58 1.18
N THR A 180 -10.45 -5.13 -0.04
CA THR A 180 -9.54 -6.19 -0.47
C THR A 180 -8.07 -5.79 -0.36
N PHE A 181 -7.75 -4.54 -0.69
CA PHE A 181 -6.41 -4.00 -0.54
C PHE A 181 -5.99 -3.90 0.94
N ALA A 182 -6.88 -3.41 1.81
CA ALA A 182 -6.63 -3.35 3.25
C ALA A 182 -6.42 -4.74 3.85
N ASP A 183 -7.29 -5.70 3.53
CA ASP A 183 -7.21 -7.08 4.00
C ASP A 183 -5.89 -7.74 3.56
N SER A 184 -5.44 -7.46 2.32
CA SER A 184 -4.16 -7.97 1.82
C SER A 184 -2.94 -7.41 2.54
N LEU A 185 -3.03 -6.18 3.06
CA LEU A 185 -1.95 -5.52 3.80
C LEU A 185 -2.02 -5.81 5.31
N GLU A 186 -3.17 -6.22 5.81
CA GLU A 186 -3.42 -6.39 7.25
C GLU A 186 -2.46 -7.41 7.88
N SER A 187 -2.24 -8.55 7.22
CA SER A 187 -1.31 -9.58 7.71
C SER A 187 0.11 -9.06 7.80
N ASP A 188 0.60 -8.44 6.72
CA ASP A 188 1.97 -7.91 6.67
C ASP A 188 2.19 -6.75 7.65
N TYR A 189 1.15 -5.94 7.87
CA TYR A 189 1.17 -4.89 8.88
C TYR A 189 1.26 -5.49 10.28
N LYS A 190 0.38 -6.45 10.63
CA LYS A 190 0.38 -7.12 11.93
C LYS A 190 1.70 -7.82 12.21
N ASP A 191 2.25 -8.53 11.23
CA ASP A 191 3.54 -9.21 11.37
C ASP A 191 4.69 -8.21 11.56
N GLY A 192 4.65 -7.08 10.85
CA GLY A 192 5.59 -5.99 11.04
C GLY A 192 5.56 -5.40 12.45
N VAL A 193 4.36 -5.09 12.95
CA VAL A 193 4.17 -4.59 14.32
C VAL A 193 4.61 -5.63 15.36
N ARG A 194 4.32 -6.91 15.12
CA ARG A 194 4.78 -8.01 15.99
C ARG A 194 6.30 -8.08 16.05
N GLU A 195 6.99 -7.93 14.91
CA GLU A 195 8.45 -7.90 14.82
C GLU A 195 9.04 -6.78 15.70
N PHE A 196 8.45 -5.57 15.67
CA PHE A 196 8.83 -4.46 16.55
C PHE A 196 8.68 -4.80 18.04
N TYR A 197 7.56 -5.41 18.44
CA TYR A 197 7.35 -5.79 19.84
C TYR A 197 8.25 -6.96 20.29
N LEU A 198 8.63 -7.86 19.38
CA LEU A 198 9.58 -8.92 19.69
C LEU A 198 10.99 -8.35 19.94
N GLU A 199 11.45 -7.43 19.10
CA GLU A 199 12.74 -6.74 19.32
C GLU A 199 12.71 -5.91 20.60
N TYR A 200 11.62 -5.16 20.84
CA TYR A 200 11.43 -4.45 22.11
C TYR A 200 11.41 -5.41 23.32
N GLY A 201 10.81 -6.59 23.16
CA GLY A 201 10.81 -7.66 24.17
C GLY A 201 12.20 -8.18 24.49
N GLY A 202 13.13 -8.17 23.53
CA GLY A 202 14.53 -8.54 23.71
C GLY A 202 15.25 -7.67 24.76
N LEU A 203 14.88 -6.40 24.89
CA LEU A 203 15.43 -5.50 25.92
C LEU A 203 15.17 -6.00 27.35
N PHE A 204 14.11 -6.79 27.55
CA PHE A 204 13.76 -7.39 28.84
C PHE A 204 14.45 -8.73 29.10
N GLU A 205 15.26 -9.25 28.17
CA GLU A 205 15.90 -10.54 28.33
C GLU A 205 16.89 -10.55 29.51
N ILE A 206 17.63 -9.46 29.70
CA ILE A 206 18.51 -9.26 30.87
C ILE A 206 17.70 -9.29 32.18
N VAL A 207 16.54 -8.63 32.18
CA VAL A 207 15.62 -8.61 33.33
C VAL A 207 15.07 -10.01 33.61
N ARG A 208 14.61 -10.72 32.57
CA ARG A 208 14.09 -12.09 32.70
C ARG A 208 15.15 -13.04 33.24
N ARG A 209 16.38 -12.95 32.74
CA ARG A 209 17.51 -13.78 33.19
C ARG A 209 17.80 -13.55 34.67
N ARG A 210 17.83 -12.28 35.12
CA ARG A 210 18.04 -11.97 36.54
C ARG A 210 16.93 -12.51 37.43
N ILE A 211 15.67 -12.33 37.03
CA ILE A 211 14.53 -12.84 37.79
C ILE A 211 14.61 -14.36 37.91
N ALA A 212 14.99 -15.05 36.83
CA ALA A 212 15.20 -16.49 36.86
C ALA A 212 16.32 -16.89 37.82
N ASP A 213 17.47 -16.21 37.78
CA ASP A 213 18.61 -16.45 38.68
C ASP A 213 18.22 -16.22 40.15
N GLN A 214 17.50 -15.14 40.46
CA GLN A 214 17.03 -14.85 41.81
C GLN A 214 16.01 -15.87 42.29
N LYS A 215 15.13 -16.37 41.41
CA LYS A 215 14.15 -17.41 41.75
C LYS A 215 14.85 -18.72 42.13
N LEU A 216 15.85 -19.14 41.36
CA LEU A 216 16.67 -20.32 41.65
C LEU A 216 17.40 -20.20 42.99
N LEU A 217 17.84 -19.00 43.37
CA LEU A 217 18.49 -18.76 44.67
C LEU A 217 17.50 -18.75 45.86
N LEU A 218 16.23 -18.41 45.62
CA LEU A 218 15.19 -18.34 46.64
C LEU A 218 14.51 -19.70 46.90
N GLU A 219 14.44 -20.56 45.90
CA GLU A 219 13.83 -21.90 45.98
C GLU A 219 14.37 -22.75 47.13
N PRO A 220 15.70 -22.95 47.30
CA PRO A 220 16.23 -23.75 48.41
C PRO A 220 16.11 -23.08 49.78
N ARG A 221 15.97 -21.74 49.84
CA ARG A 221 15.68 -21.05 51.10
C ARG A 221 14.23 -21.24 51.51
N LYS A 222 13.32 -21.26 50.54
CA LYS A 222 11.89 -21.49 50.80
C LYS A 222 11.65 -22.89 51.34
N GLU A 223 12.31 -23.90 50.78
CA GLU A 223 12.27 -25.28 51.29
C GLU A 223 12.76 -25.36 52.73
N ARG A 224 13.94 -24.79 53.02
CA ARG A 224 14.48 -24.74 54.39
C ARG A 224 13.56 -24.06 55.40
N TRP A 225 12.90 -22.97 55.00
CA TRP A 225 11.92 -22.29 55.85
C TRP A 225 10.64 -23.11 56.06
N ASN A 226 10.22 -23.88 55.05
CA ASN A 226 9.08 -24.77 55.17
C ASN A 226 9.38 -25.93 56.13
N ASP A 227 10.58 -26.50 56.07
CA ASP A 227 11.02 -27.56 56.98
C ASP A 227 11.08 -27.06 58.42
N LEU A 228 11.68 -25.88 58.65
CA LEU A 228 11.71 -25.23 59.96
C LEU A 228 10.31 -24.91 60.49
N PHE A 229 9.38 -24.50 59.62
CA PHE A 229 7.99 -24.26 60.00
C PHE A 229 7.25 -25.55 60.37
N LEU A 230 7.50 -26.64 59.65
CA LEU A 230 6.95 -27.96 59.98
C LEU A 230 7.51 -28.50 61.30
N GLU A 231 8.81 -28.31 61.56
CA GLU A 231 9.43 -28.66 62.85
C GLU A 231 8.84 -27.85 64.01
N LEU A 232 8.72 -26.52 63.85
CA LEU A 232 8.09 -25.66 64.85
C LEU A 232 6.63 -26.04 65.11
N LYS A 233 5.88 -26.40 64.07
CA LYS A 233 4.49 -26.83 64.20
C LYS A 233 4.37 -28.20 64.86
N ALA A 234 5.31 -29.12 64.63
CA ALA A 234 5.35 -30.41 65.31
C ALA A 234 5.59 -30.23 66.81
N VAL A 235 6.53 -29.35 67.19
CA VAL A 235 6.78 -29.01 68.61
C VAL A 235 5.57 -28.35 69.28
N ASP A 236 4.84 -27.49 68.57
CA ASP A 236 3.62 -26.84 69.07
C ASP A 236 2.42 -27.81 69.20
N GLN A 237 2.44 -28.96 68.51
CA GLN A 237 1.44 -30.02 68.67
C GLN A 237 1.79 -31.04 69.77
N GLU A 238 3.04 -31.06 70.23
CA GLU A 238 3.51 -31.94 71.33
C GLU A 238 3.40 -31.28 72.73
N LEU A 239 3.12 -29.99 72.79
CA LEU A 239 2.82 -29.19 74.00
C LEU A 239 1.32 -29.18 74.33
#